data_AF-A0A3D5AX10-F1
#
_entry.id   AF-A0A3D5AX10-F1
#
_cell.length_a   1.000
_cell.length_b   1.000
_cell.length_c   1.000
_cell.angle_alpha   90.00
_cell.angle_beta   90.00
_cell.angle_gamma   90.00
#
_symmetry.space_group_name_H-M   'P 1'
#
loop_
_entity.id
_entity.type
_entity.pdbx_description
1 polymer ?
#
loop_
_entity_poly.entity_id
_entity_poly.type
_entity_poly.pdbx_seq_one_letter_code
_entity_poly.pdbx_strand_id
1 'polypeptide(L)'
;MKNLSRKLAQFNALPWPDKRIFLAALLQLPLFWMGLRVLGLKRYQAWLHRKPHHDSGMLTQEEVMRMGALVNLAARHAPVPATCLTRSLLLCRLLQRKGTDAQLHIGVRLTQAELEAHAWVEVAGTPVNDRLDISEQFAAFNGILPLAAFQSP
;
A
#
# COMPACT_ATOMS: atom_id res chain seq x y z
N MET A 1 -20.18 -7.50 22.86
CA MET A 1 -20.84 -7.40 21.53
C MET A 1 -21.10 -5.94 21.08
N LYS A 2 -20.16 -4.99 21.26
CA LYS A 2 -20.35 -3.55 20.92
C LYS A 2 -19.52 -3.03 19.73
N ASN A 3 -18.74 -3.90 19.08
CA ASN A 3 -17.72 -3.49 18.07
C ASN A 3 -18.14 -3.64 16.60
N LEU A 4 -19.27 -4.32 16.28
CA LEU A 4 -19.72 -4.48 14.89
C LEU A 4 -20.46 -3.24 14.37
N SER A 5 -21.31 -2.61 15.20
CA SER A 5 -22.16 -1.49 14.79
C SER A 5 -21.36 -0.24 14.42
N ARG A 6 -20.21 0.01 15.06
CA ARG A 6 -19.34 1.14 14.74
C ARG A 6 -18.55 0.94 13.44
N LYS A 7 -18.17 -0.31 13.13
CA LYS A 7 -17.51 -0.69 11.86
C LYS A 7 -18.48 -0.63 10.68
N LEU A 8 -19.74 -1.02 10.89
CA LEU A 8 -20.80 -0.94 9.87
C LEU A 8 -21.29 0.49 9.64
N ALA A 9 -21.36 1.32 10.69
CA ALA A 9 -21.66 2.75 10.55
C ALA A 9 -20.58 3.51 9.75
N GLN A 10 -19.29 3.16 9.93
CA GLN A 10 -18.21 3.67 9.08
C GLN A 10 -18.36 3.22 7.62
N PHE A 11 -18.86 2.02 7.36
CA PHE A 11 -19.06 1.50 5.99
C PHE A 11 -20.28 2.11 5.29
N ASN A 12 -21.34 2.47 6.03
CA ASN A 12 -22.52 3.15 5.48
C ASN A 12 -22.33 4.67 5.32
N ALA A 13 -21.37 5.26 6.04
CA ALA A 13 -20.98 6.65 5.86
C ALA A 13 -20.01 6.89 4.69
N LEU A 14 -19.55 5.83 4.00
CA LEU A 14 -18.70 5.97 2.82
C LEU A 14 -19.53 6.53 1.65
N PRO A 15 -19.21 7.74 1.14
CA PRO A 15 -19.84 8.26 -0.05
C PRO A 15 -19.58 7.31 -1.23
N TRP A 16 -20.49 7.28 -2.21
CA TRP A 16 -20.43 6.39 -3.39
C TRP A 16 -19.06 6.29 -4.09
N PRO A 17 -18.23 7.36 -4.18
CA PRO A 17 -16.86 7.26 -4.69
C PRO A 17 -15.99 6.26 -3.94
N ASP A 18 -16.10 6.20 -2.61
CA ASP A 18 -15.28 5.35 -1.76
C ASP A 18 -15.67 3.88 -1.91
N LYS A 19 -16.96 3.59 -2.12
CA LYS A 19 -17.44 2.23 -2.42
C LYS A 19 -16.88 1.72 -3.75
N ARG A 20 -16.77 2.59 -4.77
CA ARG A 20 -16.16 2.23 -6.06
C ARG A 20 -14.69 1.90 -5.90
N ILE A 21 -13.93 2.68 -5.13
CA ILE A 21 -12.51 2.41 -4.85
C ILE A 21 -12.37 1.09 -4.09
N PHE A 22 -13.20 0.86 -3.06
CA PHE A 22 -13.19 -0.39 -2.29
C PHE A 22 -13.47 -1.62 -3.17
N LEU A 23 -14.55 -1.59 -3.97
CA LEU A 23 -14.91 -2.69 -4.86
C LEU A 23 -13.86 -2.92 -5.95
N ALA A 24 -13.34 -1.84 -6.54
CA ALA A 24 -12.25 -1.94 -7.51
C ALA A 24 -11.02 -2.60 -6.87
N ALA A 25 -10.64 -2.17 -5.66
CA ALA A 25 -9.53 -2.77 -4.94
C ALA A 25 -9.77 -4.25 -4.63
N LEU A 26 -10.96 -4.61 -4.18
CA LEU A 26 -11.35 -5.98 -3.87
C LEU A 26 -11.21 -6.91 -5.10
N LEU A 27 -11.62 -6.43 -6.28
CA LEU A 27 -11.52 -7.17 -7.54
C LEU A 27 -10.10 -7.19 -8.11
N GLN A 28 -9.30 -6.15 -7.88
CA GLN A 28 -7.94 -6.04 -8.43
C GLN A 28 -6.88 -6.76 -7.59
N LEU A 29 -7.08 -6.91 -6.28
CA LEU A 29 -6.13 -7.62 -5.39
C LEU A 29 -5.81 -9.05 -5.86
N PRO A 30 -6.80 -9.90 -6.24
CA PRO A 30 -6.52 -11.21 -6.83
C PRO A 30 -5.65 -11.16 -8.08
N LEU A 31 -5.88 -10.18 -8.96
CA LEU A 31 -5.10 -10.01 -10.19
C LEU A 31 -3.65 -9.65 -9.88
N PHE A 32 -3.41 -8.75 -8.92
CA PHE A 32 -2.07 -8.40 -8.48
C PHE A 32 -1.36 -9.58 -7.80
N TRP A 33 -2.08 -10.35 -6.97
CA TRP A 33 -1.53 -11.52 -6.30
C TRP A 33 -1.11 -12.62 -7.28
N MET A 34 -1.96 -12.88 -8.28
CA MET A 34 -1.69 -13.85 -9.34
C MET A 34 -0.57 -13.36 -10.27
N GLY A 35 -0.64 -12.09 -10.69
CA GLY A 35 0.38 -11.50 -11.54
C GLY A 35 1.75 -11.49 -10.88
N LEU A 36 1.84 -11.23 -9.57
CA LEU A 36 3.11 -11.28 -8.86
C LEU A 36 3.75 -12.68 -8.90
N ARG A 37 2.94 -13.74 -8.86
CA ARG A 37 3.41 -15.14 -8.97
C ARG A 37 3.86 -15.50 -10.38
N VAL A 38 3.13 -15.04 -11.40
CA VAL A 38 3.40 -15.43 -12.80
C VAL A 38 4.48 -14.56 -13.44
N LEU A 39 4.49 -13.25 -13.15
CA LEU A 39 5.36 -12.27 -13.80
C LEU A 39 6.59 -11.89 -12.98
N GLY A 40 6.56 -12.15 -11.66
CA GLY A 40 7.58 -11.73 -10.71
C GLY A 40 7.56 -10.24 -10.40
N LEU A 41 8.25 -9.86 -9.32
CA LEU A 41 8.30 -8.48 -8.81
C LEU A 41 8.98 -7.50 -9.78
N LYS A 42 10.04 -7.93 -10.47
CA LYS A 42 10.81 -7.08 -11.40
C LYS A 42 9.93 -6.47 -12.50
N ARG A 43 8.96 -7.24 -12.99
CA ARG A 43 8.05 -6.78 -14.05
C ARG A 43 7.02 -5.77 -13.54
N TYR A 44 6.56 -5.95 -12.30
CA TYR A 44 5.71 -4.96 -11.62
C TYR A 44 6.47 -3.67 -11.33
N GLN A 45 7.72 -3.74 -10.88
CA GLN A 45 8.56 -2.55 -10.68
C GLN A 45 8.75 -1.79 -11.99
N ALA A 46 9.13 -2.47 -13.08
CA ALA A 46 9.28 -1.85 -14.39
C ALA A 46 7.98 -1.19 -14.88
N TRP A 47 6.82 -1.77 -14.56
CA TRP A 47 5.52 -1.21 -14.88
C TRP A 47 5.17 0.03 -14.02
N LEU A 48 5.53 0.03 -12.73
CA LEU A 48 5.33 1.17 -11.83
C LEU A 48 6.29 2.33 -12.11
N HIS A 49 7.49 2.06 -12.62
CA HIS A 49 8.42 3.10 -13.05
C HIS A 49 7.95 3.83 -14.31
N ARG A 50 7.03 3.22 -15.09
CA ARG A 50 6.35 3.92 -16.18
C ARG A 50 5.30 4.85 -15.58
N LYS A 51 5.71 6.06 -15.24
CA LYS A 51 4.79 7.11 -14.78
C LYS A 51 3.74 7.38 -15.87
N PRO A 52 2.44 7.15 -15.62
CA PRO A 52 1.42 7.61 -16.54
C PRO A 52 1.42 9.14 -16.54
N HIS A 53 1.55 9.76 -17.72
CA HIS A 53 1.38 11.20 -17.87
C HIS A 53 -0.13 11.49 -17.81
N HIS A 54 -0.64 11.86 -16.63
CA HIS A 54 -2.04 12.19 -16.45
C HIS A 54 -2.16 13.51 -15.71
N ASP A 55 -2.76 14.49 -16.39
CA ASP A 55 -2.97 15.87 -15.94
C ASP A 55 -4.19 15.99 -14.99
N SER A 56 -4.59 14.88 -14.37
CA SER A 56 -5.65 14.89 -13.38
C SER A 56 -5.12 15.56 -12.12
N GLY A 57 -5.84 16.58 -11.65
CA GLY A 57 -5.44 17.38 -10.48
C GLY A 57 -4.94 16.50 -9.32
N MET A 58 -3.79 16.91 -8.77
CA MET A 58 -3.12 16.22 -7.66
C MET A 58 -4.11 15.98 -6.51
N LEU A 59 -4.25 14.72 -6.10
CA LEU A 59 -5.06 14.37 -4.93
C LEU A 59 -4.56 15.11 -3.69
N THR A 60 -5.48 15.59 -2.87
CA THR A 60 -5.18 16.12 -1.55
C THR A 60 -4.63 15.03 -0.64
N GLN A 61 -3.86 15.42 0.39
CA GLN A 61 -3.30 14.46 1.35
C GLN A 61 -4.40 13.62 2.04
N GLU A 62 -5.57 14.21 2.33
CA GLU A 62 -6.69 13.50 2.92
C GLU A 62 -7.24 12.40 1.99
N GLU A 63 -7.35 12.69 0.68
CA GLU A 63 -7.81 11.71 -0.31
C GLU A 63 -6.81 10.56 -0.49
N VAL A 64 -5.51 10.87 -0.45
CA VAL A 64 -4.43 9.88 -0.49
C VAL A 64 -4.53 8.93 0.71
N MET A 65 -4.61 9.47 1.93
CA MET A 65 -4.75 8.67 3.16
C MET A 65 -6.05 7.86 3.16
N ARG A 66 -7.15 8.44 2.68
CA ARG A 66 -8.43 7.74 2.54
C ARG A 66 -8.33 6.56 1.58
N MET A 67 -7.68 6.74 0.43
CA MET A 67 -7.46 5.66 -0.52
C MET A 67 -6.61 4.52 0.08
N GLY A 68 -5.57 4.87 0.84
CA GLY A 68 -4.77 3.90 1.60
C GLY A 68 -5.61 3.08 2.59
N ALA A 69 -6.47 3.74 3.36
CA ALA A 69 -7.38 3.09 4.29
C ALA A 69 -8.37 2.15 3.57
N LEU A 70 -8.92 2.56 2.43
CA LEU A 70 -9.85 1.76 1.62
C LEU A 70 -9.19 0.50 1.05
N VAL A 71 -7.97 0.62 0.53
CA VAL A 71 -7.21 -0.53 0.03
C VAL A 71 -6.87 -1.49 1.17
N ASN A 72 -6.49 -0.97 2.34
CA ASN A 72 -6.27 -1.79 3.53
C ASN A 72 -7.53 -2.51 4.00
N LEU A 73 -8.69 -1.85 3.90
CA LEU A 73 -9.97 -2.45 4.22
C LEU A 73 -10.33 -3.55 3.21
N ALA A 74 -10.11 -3.31 1.91
CA ALA A 74 -10.33 -4.31 0.86
C ALA A 74 -9.42 -5.53 1.04
N ALA A 75 -8.15 -5.31 1.39
CA ALA A 75 -7.18 -6.38 1.65
C ALA A 75 -7.64 -7.35 2.77
N ARG A 76 -8.35 -6.85 3.79
CA ARG A 76 -8.91 -7.69 4.87
C ARG A 76 -10.10 -8.54 4.44
N HIS A 77 -10.75 -8.19 3.33
CA HIS A 77 -11.95 -8.88 2.83
C HIS A 77 -11.70 -9.60 1.49
N ALA A 78 -10.48 -9.52 0.96
CA ALA A 78 -10.15 -10.15 -0.31
C ALA A 78 -10.21 -11.68 -0.19
N PRO A 79 -10.71 -12.39 -1.22
CA PRO A 79 -10.81 -13.85 -1.21
C PRO A 79 -9.45 -14.56 -1.36
N VAL A 80 -8.38 -13.81 -1.63
CA VAL A 80 -7.00 -14.31 -1.74
C VAL A 80 -6.10 -13.65 -0.69
N PRO A 81 -4.92 -14.22 -0.37
CA PRO A 81 -3.97 -13.58 0.52
C PRO A 81 -3.50 -12.20 0.03
N ALA A 82 -4.01 -11.12 0.62
CA ALA A 82 -3.62 -9.75 0.31
C ALA A 82 -2.36 -9.37 1.11
N THR A 83 -1.20 -9.87 0.69
CA THR A 83 0.09 -9.57 1.33
C THR A 83 0.39 -8.07 1.32
N CYS A 84 1.28 -7.62 2.24
CA CYS A 84 1.74 -6.23 2.31
C CYS A 84 2.24 -5.73 0.93
N LEU A 85 2.97 -6.56 0.20
CA LEU A 85 3.45 -6.22 -1.13
C LEU A 85 2.31 -6.07 -2.15
N THR A 86 1.34 -6.99 -2.17
CA THR A 86 0.23 -6.96 -3.15
C THR A 86 -0.63 -5.71 -2.95
N ARG A 87 -1.00 -5.39 -1.70
CA ARG A 87 -1.80 -4.19 -1.40
C ARG A 87 -1.03 -2.89 -1.71
N SER A 88 0.27 -2.84 -1.43
CA SER A 88 1.12 -1.68 -1.69
C SER A 88 1.32 -1.45 -3.20
N LEU A 89 1.52 -2.52 -3.98
CA LEU A 89 1.56 -2.45 -5.44
C LEU A 89 0.26 -1.89 -6.02
N LEU A 90 -0.88 -2.41 -5.57
CA LEU A 90 -2.19 -1.94 -6.02
C LEU A 90 -2.42 -0.47 -5.68
N LEU A 91 -2.16 -0.08 -4.43
CA LEU A 91 -2.33 1.31 -4.00
C LEU A 91 -1.43 2.26 -4.80
N CYS A 92 -0.14 1.92 -4.94
CA CYS A 92 0.81 2.72 -5.72
C CYS A 92 0.30 2.92 -7.14
N ARG A 93 -0.20 1.86 -7.78
CA ARG A 93 -0.80 1.96 -9.11
C ARG A 93 -2.04 2.86 -9.14
N LEU A 94 -2.94 2.76 -8.17
CA LEU A 94 -4.16 3.58 -8.11
C LEU A 94 -3.84 5.07 -7.95
N LEU A 95 -2.89 5.40 -7.07
CA LEU A 95 -2.42 6.77 -6.85
C LEU A 95 -1.73 7.34 -8.09
N GLN A 96 -0.85 6.57 -8.73
CA GLN A 96 -0.20 6.98 -9.98
C GLN A 96 -1.22 7.23 -11.11
N ARG A 97 -2.30 6.42 -11.21
CA ARG A 97 -3.38 6.67 -12.19
C ARG A 97 -4.11 7.99 -11.96
N LYS A 98 -4.02 8.55 -10.76
CA LYS A 98 -4.63 9.81 -10.36
C LYS A 98 -3.65 10.99 -10.41
N GLY A 99 -2.46 10.80 -10.98
CA GLY A 99 -1.44 11.84 -11.10
C GLY A 99 -0.63 12.07 -9.82
N THR A 100 -0.83 11.27 -8.77
CA THR A 100 -0.06 11.38 -7.52
C THR A 100 1.25 10.61 -7.64
N ASP A 101 2.37 11.28 -7.32
CA ASP A 101 3.70 10.63 -7.25
C ASP A 101 3.80 9.74 -6.02
N ALA A 102 3.30 8.50 -6.17
CA ALA A 102 3.36 7.46 -5.16
C ALA A 102 4.58 6.57 -5.38
N GLN A 103 5.34 6.35 -4.32
CA GLN A 103 6.55 5.56 -4.32
C GLN A 103 6.32 4.28 -3.53
N LEU A 104 6.70 3.13 -4.11
CA LEU A 104 6.66 1.84 -3.42
C LEU A 104 7.98 1.64 -2.67
N HIS A 105 7.87 1.38 -1.37
CA HIS A 105 9.00 1.06 -0.51
C HIS A 105 8.91 -0.41 -0.09
N ILE A 106 10.04 -1.10 -0.15
CA ILE A 106 10.21 -2.45 0.37
C ILE A 106 11.35 -2.36 1.36
N GLY A 107 11.09 -2.68 2.61
CA GLY A 107 12.08 -2.64 3.66
C GLY A 107 12.20 -3.96 4.40
N VAL A 108 13.31 -4.10 5.10
CA VAL A 108 13.57 -5.26 5.96
C VAL A 108 13.92 -4.80 7.37
N ARG A 109 13.58 -5.65 8.32
CA ARG A 109 13.98 -5.53 9.71
C ARG A 109 14.59 -6.85 10.14
N LEU A 110 15.75 -6.79 10.76
CA LEU A 110 16.34 -7.95 11.41
C LEU A 110 15.97 -7.91 12.89
N THR A 111 15.26 -8.93 13.35
CA THR A 111 15.07 -9.16 14.79
C THR A 111 16.05 -10.24 15.25
N GLN A 112 16.13 -10.49 16.56
CA GLN A 112 17.10 -11.42 17.17
C GLN A 112 17.11 -12.84 16.56
N ALA A 113 16.08 -13.24 15.78
CA ALA A 113 16.03 -14.55 15.14
C ALA A 113 15.51 -14.57 13.69
N GLU A 114 14.89 -13.50 13.18
CA GLU A 114 14.21 -13.55 11.87
C GLU A 114 14.39 -12.26 11.05
N LEU A 115 14.56 -12.44 9.74
CA LEU A 115 14.52 -11.37 8.75
C LEU A 115 13.07 -11.15 8.31
N GLU A 116 12.48 -10.04 8.74
CA GLU A 116 11.13 -9.65 8.35
C GLU A 116 11.17 -8.69 7.15
N ALA A 117 10.38 -8.96 6.13
CA ALA A 117 10.21 -8.07 4.98
C ALA A 117 8.83 -7.42 5.01
N HIS A 118 8.79 -6.12 4.71
CA HIS A 118 7.57 -5.34 4.64
C HIS A 118 7.55 -4.42 3.44
N ALA A 119 6.35 -4.04 2.99
CA ALA A 119 6.17 -3.15 1.85
C ALA A 119 5.06 -2.14 2.12
N TRP A 120 5.34 -0.87 1.85
CA TRP A 120 4.42 0.25 2.03
C TRP A 120 4.54 1.24 0.86
N VAL A 121 3.64 2.23 0.83
CA VAL A 121 3.63 3.30 -0.16
C VAL A 121 3.80 4.64 0.54
N GLU A 122 4.66 5.49 0.00
CA GLU A 122 4.83 6.88 0.43
C GLU A 122 4.38 7.85 -0.66
N VAL A 123 3.78 8.96 -0.23
CA VAL A 123 3.49 10.12 -1.06
C VAL A 123 4.08 11.34 -0.35
N ALA A 124 4.93 12.09 -1.04
CA ALA A 124 5.65 13.23 -0.45
C ALA A 124 6.34 12.89 0.89
N GLY A 125 6.95 11.69 0.99
CA GLY A 125 7.64 11.20 2.19
C GLY A 125 6.74 10.77 3.34
N THR A 126 5.41 10.70 3.15
CA THR A 126 4.47 10.24 4.18
C THR A 126 3.92 8.85 3.84
N PRO A 127 4.04 7.86 4.75
CA PRO A 127 3.41 6.55 4.59
C PRO A 127 1.88 6.64 4.50
N VAL A 128 1.30 5.99 3.47
CA VAL A 128 -0.14 6.12 3.15
C VAL A 128 -0.96 4.90 3.58
N ASN A 129 -0.37 3.71 3.51
CA ASN A 129 -1.06 2.45 3.84
C ASN A 129 -0.50 1.72 5.06
N ASP A 130 0.36 2.38 5.81
CA ASP A 130 0.92 1.85 7.04
C ASP A 130 1.07 2.94 8.09
N ARG A 131 1.63 2.58 9.23
CA ARG A 131 1.98 3.51 10.31
C ARG A 131 3.02 4.54 9.85
N LEU A 132 3.00 5.73 10.46
CA LEU A 132 3.88 6.84 10.07
C LEU A 132 5.36 6.58 10.34
N ASP A 133 5.67 5.77 11.36
CA ASP A 133 7.01 5.35 11.77
C ASP A 133 7.52 4.11 11.00
N ILE A 134 6.80 3.64 9.97
CA ILE A 134 7.17 2.40 9.27
C ILE A 134 8.54 2.48 8.60
N SER A 135 8.89 3.66 8.09
CA SER A 135 10.17 3.92 7.42
C SER A 135 11.35 3.96 8.40
N GLU A 136 11.09 4.20 9.69
CA GLU A 136 12.10 4.13 10.75
C GLU A 136 12.32 2.69 11.22
N GLN A 137 11.25 1.88 11.22
CA GLN A 137 11.32 0.48 11.68
C GLN A 137 11.87 -0.50 10.64
N PHE A 138 11.73 -0.18 9.34
CA PHE A 138 12.18 -1.03 8.25
C PHE A 138 13.14 -0.27 7.35
N ALA A 139 14.35 -0.81 7.18
CA ALA A 139 15.33 -0.22 6.28
C ALA A 139 14.92 -0.49 4.83
N ALA A 140 14.54 0.56 4.11
CA ALA A 140 14.11 0.45 2.72
C ALA A 140 15.28 0.09 1.79
N PHE A 141 15.07 -0.90 0.92
CA PHE A 141 16.06 -1.39 -0.05
C PHE A 141 16.52 -0.35 -1.09
N ASN A 142 15.80 0.77 -1.22
CA ASN A 142 16.05 1.80 -2.22
C ASN A 142 17.01 2.89 -1.72
N GLY A 143 17.45 2.84 -0.46
CA GLY A 143 18.41 3.75 0.16
C GLY A 143 19.69 3.05 0.63
N ILE A 144 20.72 3.82 0.95
CA ILE A 144 21.89 3.33 1.68
C ILE A 144 21.38 2.79 3.02
N LEU A 145 21.47 1.48 3.24
CA LEU A 145 21.04 0.83 4.47
C LEU A 145 21.79 1.47 5.66
N PRO A 146 21.11 2.21 6.56
CA PRO A 146 21.77 2.77 7.73
C PRO A 146 22.28 1.63 8.61
N LEU A 147 23.52 1.71 9.10
CA LEU A 147 24.10 0.66 9.97
C LEU A 147 23.25 0.39 11.22
N ALA A 148 22.50 1.39 11.69
CA ALA A 148 21.55 1.27 12.80
C ALA A 148 20.42 0.25 12.53
N ALA A 149 20.10 -0.05 11.27
CA ALA A 149 19.11 -1.07 10.92
C ALA A 149 19.55 -2.50 11.26
N PHE A 150 20.84 -2.71 11.52
CA PHE A 150 21.42 -3.99 11.92
C PHE A 150 21.73 -4.06 13.42
N GLN A 151 21.43 -3.01 14.18
CA GLN A 151 21.68 -2.96 15.62
C GLN A 151 20.44 -3.44 16.36
N SER A 152 20.55 -4.57 17.04
CA SER A 152 19.55 -5.05 17.99
C SER A 152 19.49 -4.12 19.21
N PRO A 153 18.30 -3.88 19.79
CA PRO A 153 18.16 -3.19 21.07
C PRO A 153 18.78 -3.97 22.23
#